data_AF-A0A7X3U2W9-F1
#
_entry.id   AF-A0A7X3U2W9-F1
#
_cell.length_a   1.000
_cell.length_b   1.000
_cell.length_c   1.000
_cell.angle_alpha   90.00
_cell.angle_beta   90.00
_cell.angle_gamma   90.00
#
_symmetry.space_group_name_H-M   'P 1'
#
loop_
_entity.id
_entity.type
_entity.pdbx_description
1 polymer ?
#
loop_
_entity_poly.entity_id
_entity_poly.type
_entity_poly.pdbx_seq_one_letter_code
_entity_poly.pdbx_strand_id
1 'polypeptide(L)' 'MPKLKPTHISPTPDEDADINKGIEADPDAPELDEAWFERAKPASEVDPELVQHSQEEREKVPAE' A
#
# COMPACT_ATOMS: atom_id res chain seq x y z
N MET A 1 -4.08 -13.53 -8.96
CA MET A 1 -3.87 -13.28 -7.52
C MET A 1 -3.18 -14.48 -6.89
N PRO A 2 -2.11 -14.28 -6.12
CA PRO A 2 -1.47 -15.37 -5.39
C PRO A 2 -2.47 -15.98 -4.40
N LYS A 3 -2.39 -17.30 -4.22
CA LYS A 3 -3.26 -18.02 -3.28
C LYS A 3 -2.84 -17.67 -1.86
N LEU A 4 -3.83 -17.36 -1.02
CA LEU A 4 -3.61 -17.14 0.41
C LEU A 4 -3.08 -18.41 1.07
N LYS A 5 -2.33 -18.25 2.16
CA LYS A 5 -1.78 -19.36 2.92
C LYS A 5 -2.93 -20.26 3.41
N PRO A 6 -2.76 -21.60 3.47
CA PRO A 6 -3.85 -22.51 3.86
C PRO A 6 -4.51 -22.22 5.22
N THR A 7 -3.79 -21.54 6.12
CA THR A 7 -4.24 -21.18 7.47
C THR A 7 -4.68 -19.71 7.56
N HIS A 8 -4.92 -19.05 6.44
CA HIS A 8 -5.40 -17.68 6.43
C HIS A 8 -6.84 -17.62 6.92
N ILE A 9 -7.10 -16.68 7.83
CA ILE A 9 -8.42 -16.32 8.33
C ILE A 9 -8.63 -14.87 7.92
N SER A 10 -9.66 -14.62 7.13
CA SER A 10 -10.10 -13.26 6.82
C SER A 10 -11.01 -12.76 7.95
N PRO A 11 -10.97 -11.46 8.27
CA PRO A 11 -11.95 -10.89 9.19
C PRO A 11 -13.37 -11.12 8.68
N THR A 12 -14.29 -11.30 9.61
CA THR A 12 -15.73 -11.20 9.34
C THR A 12 -16.11 -9.74 9.07
N PRO A 13 -17.29 -9.47 8.47
CA PRO A 13 -17.74 -8.10 8.23
C PRO A 13 -17.83 -7.23 9.50
N ASP A 14 -18.20 -7.83 10.64
CA ASP A 14 -18.26 -7.13 11.92
C ASP A 14 -16.85 -6.79 12.43
N GLU A 15 -15.90 -7.73 12.30
CA GLU A 15 -14.49 -7.49 12.63
C GLU A 15 -13.87 -6.42 11.73
N ASP A 16 -14.16 -6.44 10.43
CA ASP A 16 -13.73 -5.38 9.49
C ASP A 16 -14.29 -4.01 9.89
N ALA A 17 -15.55 -3.94 10.32
CA ALA A 17 -16.16 -2.70 10.77
C ALA A 17 -15.49 -2.16 12.05
N ASP A 18 -15.17 -3.03 13.00
CA ASP A 18 -14.45 -2.67 14.23
C ASP A 18 -13.02 -2.20 13.94
N ILE A 19 -12.33 -2.85 12.99
CA ILE A 19 -11.00 -2.42 12.51
C ILE A 19 -11.07 -1.02 11.92
N ASN A 20 -12.02 -0.76 11.01
CA ASN A 20 -12.19 0.54 10.37
C ASN A 20 -12.49 1.64 11.40
N LYS A 21 -13.36 1.35 12.37
CA LYS A 21 -13.64 2.29 13.48
C LYS A 21 -12.40 2.60 14.32
N GLY A 22 -11.52 1.61 14.51
CA GLY A 22 -10.24 1.80 15.18
C GLY A 22 -9.32 2.74 14.40
N ILE A 23 -9.19 2.54 13.08
CA ILE A 23 -8.40 3.39 12.18
C ILE A 23 -8.93 4.83 12.20
N GLU A 24 -10.26 5.02 12.07
CA GLU A 24 -10.88 6.35 12.11
C GLU A 24 -10.66 7.11 13.43
N ALA A 25 -10.50 6.39 14.55
CA ALA A 25 -10.26 6.97 15.86
C ALA A 25 -8.78 7.23 16.17
N ASP A 26 -7.86 6.72 15.35
CA ASP A 26 -6.42 6.83 15.56
C ASP A 26 -5.87 8.13 14.93
N PRO A 27 -5.39 9.09 15.73
CA PRO A 27 -4.83 10.33 15.20
C PRO A 27 -3.52 10.13 14.43
N ASP A 28 -2.82 9.01 14.61
CA ASP A 28 -1.59 8.66 13.89
C ASP A 28 -1.87 7.92 12.57
N ALA A 29 -3.13 7.55 12.30
CA ALA A 29 -3.57 6.93 11.05
C ALA A 29 -4.55 7.84 10.29
N PRO A 30 -4.16 9.06 9.87
CA PRO A 30 -5.02 9.88 9.04
C PRO A 30 -5.14 9.28 7.63
N GLU A 31 -6.34 9.36 7.05
CA GLU A 31 -6.53 8.92 5.68
C GLU A 31 -5.73 9.78 4.70
N LEU A 32 -5.08 9.11 3.75
CA LEU A 32 -4.28 9.77 2.72
C LEU A 32 -5.20 10.31 1.62
N ASP A 33 -5.59 11.56 1.78
CA ASP A 33 -6.42 12.29 0.83
C ASP A 33 -5.62 13.00 -0.27
N GLU A 34 -6.32 13.66 -1.19
CA GLU A 34 -5.70 14.41 -2.30
C GLU A 34 -4.71 15.47 -1.81
N ALA A 35 -5.03 16.17 -0.72
CA ALA A 35 -4.16 17.19 -0.15
C ALA A 35 -2.87 16.60 0.43
N TRP A 36 -2.90 15.36 0.93
CA TRP A 36 -1.69 14.61 1.27
C TRP A 36 -0.85 14.33 0.01
N PHE A 37 -1.47 13.84 -1.07
CA PHE A 37 -0.78 13.52 -2.31
C PHE A 37 -0.16 14.74 -3.00
N GLU A 38 -0.82 15.91 -2.97
CA GLU A 38 -0.26 17.17 -3.49
C GLU A 38 1.05 17.58 -2.80
N ARG A 39 1.25 17.15 -1.55
CA ARG A 39 2.45 17.45 -0.74
C ARG A 39 3.49 16.33 -0.79
N ALA A 40 3.15 15.18 -1.34
CA ALA A 40 4.04 14.03 -1.39
C ALA A 40 5.19 14.31 -2.37
N LYS A 41 6.42 13.97 -1.95
CA LYS A 41 7.59 14.02 -2.83
C LYS A 41 7.64 12.77 -3.70
N PRO A 42 8.11 12.87 -4.95
CA PRO A 42 8.26 11.70 -5.80
C PRO A 42 9.31 10.75 -5.21
N ALA A 43 9.10 9.44 -5.38
CA ALA A 43 10.00 8.41 -4.87
C ALA A 43 11.44 8.59 -5.37
N SER A 44 11.64 9.08 -6.60
CA SER A 44 12.97 9.35 -7.17
C SER A 44 13.78 10.39 -6.40
N GLU A 45 13.13 11.25 -5.62
CA GLU A 45 13.79 12.25 -4.77
C GLU A 45 14.07 11.75 -3.35
N VAL A 46 13.30 10.78 -2.86
CA VAL A 46 13.35 10.31 -1.47
C VAL A 46 14.10 8.99 -1.34
N ASP A 47 13.92 8.08 -2.30
CA ASP A 47 14.59 6.79 -2.40
C ASP A 47 14.87 6.45 -3.88
N PRO A 48 15.97 6.98 -4.44
CA PRO A 48 16.33 6.76 -5.84
C PRO A 48 16.61 5.29 -6.17
N GLU A 49 17.15 4.51 -5.23
CA GLU A 49 17.47 3.09 -5.44
C GLU A 49 16.21 2.25 -5.62
N LEU A 50 15.13 2.55 -4.89
CA LEU A 50 13.82 1.93 -5.07
C LEU A 50 13.30 2.10 -6.51
N VAL A 51 13.49 3.29 -7.09
CA VAL A 51 13.04 3.59 -8.45
C VAL A 51 13.89 2.85 -9.49
N GLN A 52 15.20 2.80 -9.29
CA GLN A 52 16.11 2.04 -10.16
C GLN A 52 15.77 0.54 -10.17
N HIS A 53 15.59 -0.04 -8.98
CA HIS A 53 15.18 -1.44 -8.85
C HIS A 53 13.84 -1.73 -9.53
N SER A 54 12.87 -0.83 -9.37
CA SER A 54 11.56 -0.94 -10.01
C SER A 54 11.63 -0.83 -11.55
N GLN A 55 12.56 -0.04 -12.08
CA GLN A 55 12.77 0.08 -13.53
C GLN A 55 13.44 -1.15 -14.11
N GLU A 56 14.49 -1.68 -13.46
CA GLU A 56 15.16 -2.91 -13.88
C GLU A 56 14.22 -4.13 -13.86
N GLU A 57 13.35 -4.25 -12.87
CA GLU A 57 12.37 -5.34 -12.81
C GLU A 57 11.30 -5.20 -13.91
N ARG A 58 10.89 -3.97 -14.25
CA ARG A 58 9.96 -3.73 -15.36
C ARG A 58 10.59 -3.96 -16.73
N GLU A 59 11.89 -3.72 -16.88
CA GLU A 59 12.63 -3.98 -18.12
C GLU A 59 12.92 -5.48 -18.34
N LYS A 60 13.01 -6.26 -17.25
CA LYS A 60 13.17 -7.72 -17.29
C LYS A 60 11.89 -8.48 -17.65
N VAL A 61 10.71 -7.85 -17.66
CA VAL A 61 9.48 -8.46 -18.18
C VAL A 61 9.40 -8.14 -19.68
N PRO A 62 9.77 -9.07 -20.59
CA PRO A 62 9.54 -8.83 -22.01
C PRO A 62 8.04 -8.64 -22.23
N ALA A 63 7.70 -7.66 -23.06
CA ALA A 63 6.36 -7.53 -23.59
C ALA A 63 6.02 -8.81 -24.37
N GLU A 64 5.15 -9.65 -23.78
CA GLU A 64 4.40 -10.69 -24.51
C GLU A 64 3.24 -10.06 -25.29
#